data_AF-A0A5C1Q998-F1
#
_entry.id   AF-A0A5C1Q998-F1
#
_cell.length_a   1.000
_cell.length_b   1.000
_cell.length_c   1.000
_cell.angle_alpha   90.00
_cell.angle_beta   90.00
_cell.angle_gamma   90.00
#
_symmetry.space_group_name_H-M   'P 1'
#
loop_
_entity.id
_entity.type
_entity.pdbx_description
1 polymer ?
#
loop_
_entity_poly.entity_id
_entity_poly.type
_entity_poly.pdbx_seq_one_letter_code
_entity_poly.pdbx_strand_id
1 'polypeptide(L)'
;MSRKNIISTVILGTCFVLSLTLFLINQNRYTKISFMFNYELEDKIVYEDRYIRLNGDKLNQAKMILDELFLGPMSVFNKKIFNYGYKYNKFYINRKTAYLDLPLSTVTYTENSGIVLEDAINLIKKNLLRNISSINEVIITVDGNLLGAGPSLSQLPTGDLDEKK
;
A
#
# COMPACT_ATOMS: atom_id res chain seq x y z
N MET A 1 2.73 -7.44 60.68
CA MET A 1 2.06 -7.63 59.37
C MET A 1 1.67 -9.10 59.26
N SER A 2 0.40 -9.44 59.02
CA SER A 2 -0.06 -10.83 58.91
C SER A 2 0.58 -11.52 57.70
N ARG A 3 0.95 -12.81 57.80
CA ARG A 3 1.43 -13.61 56.65
C ARG A 3 0.50 -13.51 55.44
N LYS A 4 -0.81 -13.38 55.66
CA LYS A 4 -1.83 -13.21 54.60
C LYS A 4 -1.67 -11.88 53.85
N ASN A 5 -1.29 -10.81 54.54
CA ASN A 5 -1.08 -9.50 53.93
C ASN A 5 0.19 -9.51 53.06
N ILE A 6 1.25 -10.20 53.50
CA ILE A 6 2.48 -10.36 52.73
C ILE A 6 2.21 -11.12 51.43
N ILE A 7 1.47 -12.24 51.51
CA ILE A 7 1.12 -13.05 50.33
C ILE A 7 0.28 -12.22 49.33
N SER A 8 -0.71 -11.48 49.81
CA SER A 8 -1.55 -10.62 48.96
C SER A 8 -0.70 -9.56 48.24
N THR A 9 0.18 -8.85 48.96
CA THR A 9 1.08 -7.85 48.36
C THR A 9 1.99 -8.45 47.30
N VAL A 10 2.53 -9.66 47.53
CA VAL A 10 3.38 -10.36 46.55
C VAL A 10 2.60 -10.69 45.29
N ILE A 11 1.41 -11.28 45.41
CA ILE A 11 0.56 -11.63 44.25
C ILE A 11 0.23 -10.37 43.43
N LEU A 12 -0.18 -9.30 44.10
CA LEU A 12 -0.54 -8.04 43.44
C LEU A 12 0.67 -7.42 42.73
N GLY A 13 1.84 -7.46 43.37
CA GLY A 13 3.10 -7.03 42.76
C GLY A 13 3.46 -7.86 41.53
N THR A 14 3.33 -9.18 41.58
CA THR A 14 3.60 -10.05 40.44
C THR A 14 2.63 -9.79 39.28
N CYS A 15 1.33 -9.64 39.55
CA CYS A 15 0.35 -9.31 38.52
C CYS A 15 0.64 -7.95 37.87
N PHE A 16 1.05 -6.95 38.66
CA PHE A 16 1.42 -5.63 38.13
C PHE A 16 2.63 -5.70 37.22
N VAL A 17 3.70 -6.39 37.63
CA VAL A 17 4.91 -6.57 36.80
C VAL A 17 4.56 -7.30 35.51
N LEU A 18 3.78 -8.38 35.59
CA LEU A 18 3.38 -9.16 34.41
C LEU A 18 2.55 -8.32 33.43
N SER A 19 1.61 -7.53 33.95
CA SER A 19 0.80 -6.59 33.16
C SER A 19 1.67 -5.52 32.48
N LEU A 20 2.61 -4.93 33.22
CA LEU A 20 3.52 -3.92 32.69
C LEU A 20 4.44 -4.49 31.60
N THR A 21 4.98 -5.70 31.79
CA THR A 21 5.79 -6.37 30.78
C THR A 21 5.00 -6.64 29.50
N LEU A 22 3.76 -7.13 29.61
CA LEU A 22 2.89 -7.36 28.46
C LEU A 22 2.54 -6.05 27.74
N PHE A 23 2.31 -4.97 28.49
CA PHE A 23 2.02 -3.65 27.93
C PHE A 23 3.20 -3.09 27.14
N LEU A 24 4.42 -3.16 27.68
CA LEU A 24 5.64 -2.68 27.02
C LEU A 24 5.95 -3.47 25.74
N ILE A 25 5.71 -4.79 25.74
CA ILE A 25 5.86 -5.63 24.53
C ILE A 25 4.82 -5.27 23.46
N ASN A 26 3.62 -4.84 23.87
CA ASN A 26 2.52 -4.56 22.94
C ASN A 26 2.60 -3.15 22.33
N GLN A 27 3.14 -2.15 23.03
CA GLN A 27 3.22 -0.76 22.53
C GLN A 27 4.03 -0.61 21.24
N ASN A 28 5.09 -1.41 21.05
CA ASN A 28 6.00 -1.25 19.92
C ASN A 28 5.49 -1.86 18.60
N ARG A 29 4.18 -2.14 18.50
CA ARG A 29 3.59 -2.86 17.36
C ARG A 29 3.12 -1.94 16.23
N TYR A 30 2.89 -0.67 16.50
CA TYR A 30 2.36 0.26 15.51
C TYR A 30 3.46 1.19 15.00
N THR A 31 3.58 1.26 13.69
CA THR A 31 4.50 2.17 13.00
C THR A 31 3.68 3.28 12.36
N LYS A 32 4.12 4.52 12.56
CA LYS A 32 3.55 5.69 11.90
C LYS A 32 4.03 5.71 10.44
N ILE A 33 3.11 5.58 9.50
CA ILE A 33 3.33 5.60 8.05
C ILE A 33 2.61 6.82 7.48
N SER A 34 3.25 7.50 6.53
CA SER A 34 2.76 8.77 5.98
C SER A 34 2.38 8.54 4.52
N PHE A 35 1.07 8.54 4.25
CA PHE A 35 0.53 8.34 2.91
C PHE A 35 0.34 9.67 2.19
N MET A 36 0.63 9.67 0.90
CA MET A 36 0.38 10.80 0.01
C MET A 36 -0.92 10.56 -0.76
N PHE A 37 -1.82 11.54 -0.71
CA PHE A 37 -3.06 11.59 -1.51
C PHE A 37 -3.20 12.94 -2.20
N ASN A 38 -4.03 13.03 -3.24
CA ASN A 38 -4.43 14.32 -3.79
C ASN A 38 -5.63 14.85 -2.99
N TYR A 39 -5.69 16.16 -2.79
CA TYR A 39 -6.87 16.80 -2.23
C TYR A 39 -8.00 16.84 -3.27
N GLU A 40 -9.26 16.73 -2.85
CA GLU A 40 -10.40 16.63 -3.77
C GLU A 40 -10.68 17.95 -4.50
N LEU A 41 -10.53 19.07 -3.79
CA LEU A 41 -10.88 20.40 -4.28
C LEU A 41 -9.73 21.12 -5.00
N GLU A 42 -8.50 20.67 -4.78
CA GLU A 42 -7.30 21.28 -5.35
C GLU A 42 -6.33 20.17 -5.74
N ASP A 43 -5.61 20.33 -6.85
CA ASP A 43 -4.59 19.37 -7.27
C ASP A 43 -3.30 19.51 -6.44
N LYS A 44 -3.44 19.34 -5.12
CA LYS A 44 -2.36 19.41 -4.14
C LYS A 44 -2.18 18.07 -3.46
N ILE A 45 -0.92 17.65 -3.31
CA ILE A 45 -0.56 16.48 -2.54
C ILE A 45 -0.68 16.82 -1.05
N VAL A 46 -1.44 16.01 -0.32
CA VAL A 46 -1.62 16.08 1.13
C VAL A 46 -1.09 14.79 1.78
N TYR A 47 -0.71 14.91 3.04
CA TYR A 47 -0.18 13.80 3.83
C TYR A 47 -1.21 13.31 4.84
N GLU A 48 -1.39 12.01 4.90
CA GLU A 48 -2.23 11.35 5.88
C GLU A 48 -1.37 10.36 6.68
N ASP A 49 -1.20 10.65 7.97
CA ASP A 49 -0.42 9.80 8.86
C ASP A 49 -1.31 8.72 9.48
N ARG A 50 -0.88 7.46 9.37
CA ARG A 50 -1.59 6.29 9.91
C ARG A 50 -0.68 5.43 10.77
N TYR A 51 -1.26 4.83 11.80
CA TYR A 51 -0.58 3.86 12.64
C TYR A 51 -0.91 2.45 12.14
N ILE A 52 0.03 1.84 11.43
CA ILE A 52 -0.11 0.50 10.86
C ILE A 52 0.69 -0.49 11.69
N ARG A 53 0.09 -1.64 11.98
CA ARG A 53 0.79 -2.74 12.62
C ARG A 53 1.58 -3.52 11.58
N LEU A 54 2.82 -3.11 11.32
CA LEU A 54 3.71 -3.84 10.43
C LEU A 54 4.17 -5.15 11.10
N ASN A 55 3.88 -6.29 10.48
CA ASN A 55 4.31 -7.60 10.93
C ASN A 55 4.87 -8.44 9.76
N GLY A 56 5.63 -9.48 10.09
CA GLY A 56 6.23 -10.37 9.09
C GLY A 56 7.52 -9.80 8.46
N ASP A 57 7.93 -10.42 7.36
CA ASP A 57 9.11 -10.04 6.58
C ASP A 57 8.89 -8.75 5.78
N LYS A 58 9.96 -8.23 5.18
CA LYS A 58 9.91 -6.96 4.42
C LYS A 58 8.87 -6.97 3.30
N LEU A 59 8.67 -8.11 2.65
CA LEU A 59 7.67 -8.25 1.60
C LEU A 59 6.25 -8.11 2.15
N ASN A 60 5.93 -8.79 3.26
CA ASN A 60 4.62 -8.67 3.88
C ASN A 60 4.37 -7.25 4.40
N GLN A 61 5.36 -6.61 5.01
CA GLN A 61 5.24 -5.22 5.45
C GLN A 61 4.96 -4.27 4.27
N ALA A 62 5.66 -4.45 3.15
CA ALA A 62 5.43 -3.68 1.93
C ALA A 62 4.02 -3.91 1.36
N LYS A 63 3.53 -5.17 1.37
CA LYS A 63 2.15 -5.50 0.98
C LYS A 63 1.14 -4.79 1.88
N MET A 64 1.33 -4.79 3.19
CA MET A 64 0.42 -4.09 4.11
C MET A 64 0.35 -2.59 3.82
N ILE A 65 1.48 -1.94 3.53
CA ILE A 65 1.51 -0.53 3.13
C ILE A 65 0.76 -0.31 1.81
N LEU A 66 0.96 -1.20 0.83
CA LEU A 66 0.27 -1.14 -0.45
C LEU A 66 -1.25 -1.36 -0.31
N ASP A 67 -1.65 -2.34 0.51
CA ASP A 67 -3.06 -2.67 0.77
C ASP A 67 -3.77 -1.49 1.45
N GLU A 68 -3.11 -0.83 2.40
CA GLU A 68 -3.61 0.40 3.06
C GLU A 68 -3.75 1.58 2.10
N LEU A 69 -2.84 1.69 1.13
CA LEU A 69 -2.95 2.69 0.07
C LEU A 69 -4.15 2.39 -0.86
N PHE A 70 -4.38 1.13 -1.20
CA PHE A 70 -5.50 0.68 -2.04
C PHE A 70 -6.85 0.78 -1.33
N LEU A 71 -6.87 0.67 0.00
CA LEU A 71 -8.04 0.97 0.81
C LEU A 71 -8.47 2.44 0.65
N GLY A 72 -7.54 3.31 0.28
CA GLY A 72 -7.78 4.72 0.02
C GLY A 72 -7.70 5.59 1.27
N PRO A 73 -7.86 6.92 1.14
CA PRO A 73 -7.79 7.89 2.23
C PRO A 73 -8.87 7.67 3.31
N MET A 74 -8.57 8.04 4.56
CA MET A 74 -9.56 8.10 5.64
C MET A 74 -10.36 9.41 5.57
N SER A 75 -9.74 10.49 5.09
CA SER A 75 -10.41 11.76 4.89
C SER A 75 -11.29 11.73 3.64
N VAL A 76 -12.54 12.20 3.77
CA VAL A 76 -13.45 12.39 2.63
C VAL A 76 -13.02 13.53 1.70
N PHE A 77 -12.09 14.38 2.14
CA PHE A 77 -11.55 15.48 1.34
C PHE A 77 -10.34 15.08 0.50
N ASN A 78 -9.90 13.83 0.61
CA ASN A 78 -8.78 13.31 -0.15
C ASN A 78 -9.31 12.40 -1.26
N LYS A 79 -8.74 12.53 -2.44
CA LYS A 79 -9.13 11.78 -3.62
C LYS A 79 -8.63 10.35 -3.53
N LYS A 80 -9.51 9.40 -3.85
CA LYS A 80 -9.18 7.97 -3.85
C LYS A 80 -8.46 7.60 -5.14
N ILE A 81 -7.34 6.91 -5.01
CA ILE A 81 -6.61 6.35 -6.16
C ILE A 81 -7.45 5.25 -6.84
N PHE A 82 -8.12 4.44 -6.04
CA PHE A 82 -8.97 3.34 -6.48
C PHE A 82 -10.27 3.27 -5.67
N ASN A 83 -11.29 2.59 -6.21
CA ASN A 83 -12.52 2.29 -5.47
C ASN A 83 -12.24 1.31 -4.32
N TYR A 84 -13.13 1.32 -3.32
CA TYR A 84 -13.07 0.33 -2.25
C TYR A 84 -13.16 -1.10 -2.81
N GLY A 85 -12.32 -1.99 -2.29
CA GLY A 85 -12.26 -3.38 -2.71
C GLY A 85 -11.48 -3.62 -4.00
N TYR A 86 -10.87 -2.58 -4.58
CA TYR A 86 -9.96 -2.74 -5.71
C TYR A 86 -8.73 -3.56 -5.31
N LYS A 87 -8.28 -4.46 -6.18
CA LYS A 87 -7.16 -5.36 -5.95
C LYS A 87 -6.18 -5.27 -7.09
N TYR A 88 -4.89 -5.24 -6.76
CA TYR A 88 -3.84 -5.51 -7.73
C TYR A 88 -3.76 -7.00 -8.03
N ASN A 89 -3.22 -7.37 -9.19
CA ASN A 89 -3.04 -8.75 -9.60
C ASN A 89 -1.91 -9.41 -8.80
N LYS A 90 -0.73 -8.76 -8.81
CA LYS A 90 0.49 -9.29 -8.22
C LYS A 90 1.36 -8.18 -7.64
N PHE A 91 2.04 -8.48 -6.54
CA PHE A 91 3.07 -7.63 -5.98
C PHE A 91 4.24 -8.47 -5.45
N TYR A 92 5.44 -8.13 -5.87
CA TYR A 92 6.67 -8.75 -5.39
C TYR A 92 7.84 -7.78 -5.40
N ILE A 93 8.89 -8.12 -4.65
CA ILE A 93 10.12 -7.33 -4.56
C ILE A 93 11.26 -8.22 -5.02
N ASN A 94 12.06 -7.73 -5.95
CA ASN A 94 13.31 -8.38 -6.34
C ASN A 94 14.47 -7.40 -6.11
N ARG A 95 15.40 -7.78 -5.23
CA ARG A 95 16.51 -6.93 -4.78
C ARG A 95 16.01 -5.62 -4.15
N LYS A 96 16.00 -4.53 -4.93
CA LYS A 96 15.54 -3.18 -4.51
C LYS A 96 14.46 -2.62 -5.42
N THR A 97 13.88 -3.45 -6.29
CA THR A 97 12.83 -3.04 -7.22
C THR A 97 11.52 -3.72 -6.83
N ALA A 98 10.48 -2.92 -6.60
CA ALA A 98 9.12 -3.40 -6.44
C ALA A 98 8.44 -3.51 -7.79
N TYR A 99 7.74 -4.61 -7.99
CA TYR A 99 6.92 -4.88 -9.16
C TYR A 99 5.47 -4.96 -8.72
N LEU A 100 4.63 -4.12 -9.29
CA LEU A 100 3.20 -4.06 -9.04
C LEU A 100 2.46 -4.24 -10.35
N ASP A 101 1.66 -5.31 -10.44
CA ASP A 101 0.81 -5.55 -11.60
C ASP A 101 -0.64 -5.21 -11.25
N LEU A 102 -1.24 -4.32 -12.04
CA LEU A 102 -2.62 -3.87 -11.89
C LEU A 102 -3.50 -4.51 -12.99
N PRO A 103 -4.79 -4.77 -12.74
CA PRO A 103 -5.67 -5.31 -13.78
C PRO A 103 -6.02 -4.27 -14.84
N LEU A 104 -6.38 -4.68 -16.07
CA LEU A 104 -6.78 -3.75 -17.15
C LEU A 104 -7.91 -2.80 -16.76
N SER A 105 -8.78 -3.21 -15.83
CA SER A 105 -9.83 -2.36 -15.26
C SER A 105 -9.31 -1.08 -14.59
N THR A 106 -8.01 -0.99 -14.28
CA THR A 106 -7.33 0.24 -13.82
C THR A 106 -7.56 1.38 -14.79
N VAL A 107 -7.39 1.12 -16.09
CA VAL A 107 -7.42 2.13 -17.14
C VAL A 107 -8.82 2.75 -17.23
N THR A 108 -9.84 1.90 -17.32
CA THR A 108 -11.25 2.32 -17.36
C THR A 108 -11.70 3.01 -16.08
N TYR A 109 -11.11 2.63 -14.93
CA TYR A 109 -11.45 3.27 -13.65
C TYR A 109 -10.91 4.70 -13.55
N THR A 110 -9.68 4.93 -14.00
CA THR A 110 -9.06 6.26 -13.95
C THR A 110 -9.82 7.28 -14.81
N GLU A 111 -10.36 6.85 -15.96
CA GLU A 111 -11.25 7.68 -16.78
C GLU A 111 -12.51 8.14 -16.03
N ASN A 112 -13.09 7.27 -15.20
CA ASN A 112 -14.34 7.57 -14.47
C ASN A 112 -14.14 8.32 -13.14
N SER A 113 -12.97 8.20 -12.52
CA SER A 113 -12.64 8.81 -11.22
C SER A 113 -12.04 10.22 -11.34
N GLY A 114 -11.84 10.70 -12.57
CA GLY A 114 -11.25 11.99 -12.87
C GLY A 114 -9.79 12.12 -12.44
N ILE A 115 -9.10 11.02 -12.13
CA ILE A 115 -7.65 10.99 -11.94
C ILE A 115 -7.02 10.48 -13.23
N VAL A 116 -6.05 11.21 -13.77
CA VAL A 116 -5.27 10.71 -14.90
C VAL A 116 -4.47 9.49 -14.44
N LEU A 117 -4.53 8.39 -15.19
CA LEU A 117 -3.86 7.13 -14.83
C LEU A 117 -2.40 7.33 -14.41
N GLU A 118 -1.69 8.18 -15.14
CA GLU A 118 -0.30 8.54 -14.87
C GLU A 118 -0.10 9.16 -13.48
N ASP A 119 -1.00 10.02 -13.03
CA ASP A 119 -0.95 10.62 -11.69
C ASP A 119 -1.20 9.58 -10.60
N ALA A 120 -2.16 8.68 -10.80
CA ALA A 120 -2.41 7.56 -9.90
C ALA A 120 -1.16 6.68 -9.74
N ILE A 121 -0.52 6.32 -10.85
CA ILE A 121 0.73 5.54 -10.87
C ILE A 121 1.85 6.29 -10.15
N ASN A 122 2.02 7.57 -10.46
CA ASN A 122 3.06 8.40 -9.84
C ASN A 122 2.86 8.52 -8.33
N LEU A 123 1.61 8.65 -7.88
CA LEU A 123 1.26 8.70 -6.47
C LEU A 123 1.56 7.37 -5.77
N ILE A 124 1.25 6.22 -6.40
CA ILE A 124 1.60 4.89 -5.88
C ILE A 124 3.13 4.75 -5.76
N LYS A 125 3.88 5.11 -6.81
CA LYS A 125 5.34 5.07 -6.81
C LYS A 125 5.92 5.89 -5.66
N LYS A 126 5.47 7.14 -5.50
CA LYS A 126 5.92 8.03 -4.42
C LYS A 126 5.63 7.44 -3.03
N ASN A 127 4.46 6.87 -2.83
CA ASN A 127 4.08 6.22 -1.57
C ASN A 127 4.99 5.02 -1.24
N LEU A 128 5.22 4.13 -2.21
CA LEU A 128 6.05 2.94 -1.99
C LEU A 128 7.52 3.32 -1.72
N LEU A 129 8.08 4.25 -2.50
CA LEU A 129 9.45 4.71 -2.31
C LEU A 129 9.66 5.43 -0.97
N ARG A 130 8.66 6.21 -0.52
CA ARG A 130 8.72 6.92 0.76
C ARG A 130 8.66 5.97 1.95
N ASN A 131 7.74 5.00 1.90
CA ASN A 131 7.39 4.21 3.08
C ASN A 131 8.16 2.87 3.17
N ILE A 132 8.85 2.45 2.10
CA ILE A 132 9.59 1.18 2.07
C ILE A 132 11.05 1.43 1.73
N SER A 133 11.87 1.66 2.75
CA SER A 133 13.29 2.04 2.61
C SER A 133 14.18 1.03 1.89
N SER A 134 13.74 -0.23 1.75
CA SER A 134 14.48 -1.23 0.97
C SER A 134 14.27 -1.14 -0.55
N ILE A 135 13.30 -0.34 -1.00
CA ILE A 135 12.93 -0.18 -2.40
C ILE A 135 13.50 1.14 -2.91
N ASN A 136 14.22 1.08 -4.04
CA ASN A 136 14.76 2.26 -4.73
C ASN A 136 14.04 2.51 -6.07
N GLU A 137 13.30 1.52 -6.56
CA GLU A 137 12.64 1.58 -7.86
C GLU A 137 11.28 0.86 -7.79
N VAL A 138 10.28 1.41 -8.48
CA VAL A 138 8.94 0.83 -8.55
C VAL A 138 8.52 0.74 -10.02
N ILE A 139 8.32 -0.49 -10.48
CA ILE A 139 7.82 -0.81 -11.82
C ILE A 139 6.35 -1.21 -11.67
N ILE A 140 5.49 -0.52 -12.41
CA ILE A 140 4.05 -0.77 -12.42
C ILE A 140 3.65 -1.21 -13.82
N THR A 141 2.95 -2.34 -13.91
CA THR A 141 2.40 -2.91 -15.15
C THR A 141 0.89 -2.98 -15.08
N VAL A 142 0.25 -3.07 -16.24
CA VAL A 142 -1.19 -3.34 -16.38
C VAL A 142 -1.38 -4.62 -17.18
N ASP A 143 -1.93 -5.65 -16.53
CA ASP A 143 -2.02 -7.03 -17.05
C ASP A 143 -0.71 -7.50 -17.71
N GLY A 144 0.40 -7.27 -17.02
CA GLY A 144 1.76 -7.63 -17.47
C GLY A 144 2.40 -6.69 -18.48
N ASN A 145 1.70 -5.65 -18.95
CA ASN A 145 2.23 -4.69 -19.93
C ASN A 145 2.80 -3.45 -19.25
N LEU A 146 3.99 -3.02 -19.69
CA LEU A 146 4.60 -1.76 -19.27
C LEU A 146 3.84 -0.59 -19.88
N LEU A 147 3.44 0.35 -19.04
CA LEU A 147 2.76 1.56 -19.48
C LEU A 147 3.74 2.47 -20.23
N GLY A 148 3.35 2.93 -21.42
CA GLY A 148 4.21 3.68 -22.34
C GLY A 148 5.03 2.81 -23.30
N ALA A 149 5.11 1.49 -23.06
CA ALA A 149 5.44 0.54 -24.12
C ALA A 149 4.13 0.25 -24.87
N GLY A 150 3.86 0.97 -25.95
CA GLY A 150 2.80 0.56 -26.87
C GLY A 150 2.99 -0.91 -27.28
N PRO A 151 1.93 -1.60 -27.76
CA PRO A 151 2.11 -2.94 -28.30
C PRO A 151 3.26 -2.88 -29.31
N SER A 152 4.29 -3.70 -29.10
CA SER A 152 5.34 -3.84 -30.10
C SER A 152 4.62 -4.21 -31.39
N LEU A 153 4.84 -3.45 -32.48
CA LEU A 153 4.16 -3.66 -33.77
C LEU A 153 4.34 -5.10 -34.31
N SER A 154 5.21 -5.90 -33.70
CA SER A 154 5.37 -7.34 -33.89
C SER A 154 4.27 -8.23 -33.27
N GLN A 155 3.35 -7.68 -32.48
CA GLN A 155 2.24 -8.41 -31.83
C GLN A 155 0.85 -8.04 -32.37
N LEU A 156 0.75 -7.06 -33.26
CA LEU A 156 -0.47 -6.89 -34.04
C LEU A 156 -0.58 -8.07 -34.99
N PRO A 157 -1.70 -8.81 -35.04
CA PRO A 157 -1.93 -9.69 -36.15
C PRO A 157 -1.91 -8.82 -37.41
N THR A 158 -0.89 -8.99 -38.24
CA THR A 158 -0.95 -8.66 -39.67
C THR A 158 -2.00 -9.60 -40.26
N GLY A 159 -3.26 -9.31 -39.94
CA GLY A 159 -4.40 -9.90 -40.61
C GLY A 159 -4.36 -9.42 -42.04
N ASP A 160 -4.26 -10.37 -42.96
CA ASP A 160 -4.34 -10.22 -44.38
C ASP A 160 -5.43 -9.19 -44.75
N LEU A 161 -5.00 -7.97 -45.07
CA LEU A 161 -5.68 -7.18 -46.09
C LEU A 161 -5.22 -7.74 -47.44
N ASP A 162 -5.60 -8.99 -47.67
CA ASP A 162 -5.56 -9.59 -48.98
C ASP A 162 -6.49 -8.77 -49.86
N GLU A 163 -5.89 -8.19 -50.88
CA GLU A 163 -6.53 -7.56 -52.01
C GLU A 163 -7.70 -8.42 -52.49
N LYS A 164 -8.92 -7.90 -52.36
CA LYS A 164 -10.03 -8.32 -53.22
C LYS A 164 -10.68 -7.12 -53.88
N LYS A 165 -10.16 -6.87 -55.08
CA LYS A 165 -10.76 -6.29 -56.30
C LYS A 165 -11.32 -4.88 -56.24
#